data_AF-A0ABD3GX00-F1
#
_entry.id   AF-A0ABD3GX00-F1
#
_cell.length_a   1.000
_cell.length_b   1.000
_cell.length_c   1.000
_cell.angle_alpha   90.00
_cell.angle_beta   90.00
_cell.angle_gamma   90.00
#
_symmetry.space_group_name_H-M   'P 1'
#
loop_
_entity.id
_entity.type
_entity.pdbx_description
1 polymer ?
#
loop_
_entity_poly.entity_id
_entity_poly.type
_entity_poly.pdbx_seq_one_letter_code
_entity_poly.pdbx_strand_id
1 'polypeptide(L)'
;MGTDNRREHDNGRRISNPLLFLISCIVVGVNVVVLYAFSLQPCSCETQTQVHKVAEDRSRIDIGDEILKRYELQISDLKAELRTLHQGTERVILERTQAIYDELTTRPASCGKGDGDGQVPRDSPFLEWSVGERNREFEYLVEPKKLPLGKSLTLFKDTIISPVGHGCAMMKADIDQYMSYKVGEECPDDEFLTQRLLVGGCEPLPRRRCFTRIPNNYKEPLPLPDSLWNASADGGVIWTAHTCKNFTCLKNRANQKVFADCLDCFDLEGKEKNRWLRAGTAVDFTIDEVLSYKNGTIRIGLDLGGGTASFAVRMKERGVTIVTTTLNLNGPFNNFVAIRGVVPLYMTVSQRLPFFDNTLDIVHSMHVLSNWIPNDTLEFIFYDIDRILRPGGLFWLDRFFCVKSQLTTYLPMLENLKYTKLRWEIGDKLDRGPEMQEAYISAVLMKPTERDARLSNLISGVLVLMVDYSYGPFLEGRRRRH
;
A
#
# COMPACT_ATOMS: atom_id res chain seq x y z
N MET A 1 6.80 68.31 13.52
CA MET A 1 5.73 68.57 12.53
C MET A 1 5.42 67.25 11.85
N GLY A 2 4.21 66.71 11.80
CA GLY A 2 2.98 67.11 12.49
C GLY A 2 1.94 65.99 12.31
N THR A 3 1.45 65.46 13.43
CA THR A 3 0.04 65.11 13.70
C THR A 3 -0.88 64.70 12.53
N ASP A 4 -1.43 63.49 12.60
CA ASP A 4 -2.84 63.39 13.00
C ASP A 4 -3.12 62.11 13.80
N ASN A 5 -4.20 62.13 14.58
CA ASN A 5 -4.47 61.22 15.69
C ASN A 5 -5.98 60.89 15.69
N ARG A 6 -6.38 59.64 15.41
CA ARG A 6 -7.74 59.16 15.73
C ARG A 6 -7.72 57.78 16.38
N ARG A 7 -8.56 57.66 17.41
CA ARG A 7 -8.75 56.49 18.27
C ARG A 7 -9.90 55.62 17.75
N GLU A 8 -10.16 54.55 18.51
CA GLU A 8 -11.28 53.60 18.44
C GLU A 8 -11.07 52.47 17.40
N HIS A 9 -11.37 51.20 17.70
CA HIS A 9 -12.08 50.64 18.86
C HIS A 9 -11.44 49.31 19.30
N ASP A 10 -11.15 49.16 20.60
CA ASP A 10 -10.84 47.84 21.19
C ASP A 10 -12.14 47.03 21.30
N ASN A 11 -12.09 45.75 20.96
CA ASN A 11 -13.22 44.83 21.09
C ASN A 11 -12.76 43.38 21.31
N GLY A 12 -11.84 43.19 22.27
CA GLY A 12 -11.49 41.86 22.78
C GLY A 12 -12.71 41.13 23.33
N ARG A 13 -13.21 40.12 22.60
CA ARG A 13 -14.26 39.19 23.08
C ARG A 13 -13.73 38.35 24.26
N ARG A 14 -13.85 38.89 25.48
CA ARG A 14 -13.83 38.06 26.70
C ARG A 14 -15.02 37.11 26.64
N ILE A 15 -14.76 35.82 26.45
CA ILE A 15 -15.76 34.78 26.67
C ILE A 15 -16.14 34.86 28.15
N SER A 16 -17.41 35.12 28.42
CA SER A 16 -17.91 35.32 29.77
C SER A 16 -17.91 34.00 30.54
N ASN A 17 -17.49 34.05 31.81
CA ASN A 17 -17.44 32.88 32.72
C ASN A 17 -18.71 31.98 32.75
N PRO A 18 -19.95 32.47 32.55
CA PRO A 18 -21.11 31.60 32.49
C PRO A 18 -21.06 30.55 31.39
N LEU A 19 -20.42 30.82 30.24
CA LEU A 19 -20.39 29.88 29.12
C LEU A 19 -19.45 28.70 29.38
N LEU A 20 -18.29 28.96 30.01
CA LEU A 20 -17.36 27.90 30.42
C LEU A 20 -17.98 27.01 31.52
N PHE A 21 -18.72 27.63 32.45
CA PHE A 21 -19.47 26.92 33.49
C PHE A 21 -20.58 26.05 32.88
N LEU A 22 -21.33 26.57 31.91
CA LEU A 22 -22.38 25.80 31.21
C LEU A 22 -21.82 24.57 30.49
N ILE A 23 -20.69 24.71 29.79
CA ILE A 23 -20.01 23.60 29.12
C ILE A 23 -19.53 22.56 30.14
N SER A 24 -18.94 23.00 31.26
CA SER A 24 -18.51 22.08 32.32
C SER A 24 -19.69 21.34 32.97
N CYS A 25 -20.84 21.99 33.18
CA CYS A 25 -22.06 21.36 33.68
C CYS A 25 -22.64 20.34 32.69
N ILE A 26 -22.60 20.62 31.38
CA ILE A 26 -23.06 19.67 30.35
C ILE A 26 -22.15 18.43 30.32
N VAL A 27 -20.83 18.60 30.37
CA VAL A 27 -19.87 17.48 30.39
C VAL A 27 -20.03 16.61 31.64
N VAL A 28 -20.24 17.19 32.82
CA VAL A 28 -20.52 16.42 34.05
C VAL A 28 -21.89 15.73 33.97
N GLY A 29 -22.93 16.43 33.48
CA GLY A 29 -24.28 15.87 33.35
C GLY A 29 -24.35 14.64 32.42
N VAL A 30 -23.68 14.68 31.27
CA VAL A 30 -23.64 13.54 30.32
C VAL A 30 -22.94 12.33 30.94
N ASN A 31 -21.84 12.53 31.67
CA ASN A 31 -21.13 11.42 32.34
C ASN A 31 -21.95 10.79 33.48
N VAL A 32 -22.74 11.57 34.22
CA VAL A 32 -23.64 11.04 35.26
C VAL A 32 -24.80 10.23 34.66
N VAL A 33 -25.37 10.67 33.54
CA VAL A 33 -26.44 9.93 32.84
C VAL A 33 -25.95 8.59 32.29
N VAL A 34 -24.73 8.54 31.74
CA VAL A 34 -24.12 7.28 31.28
C VAL A 34 -23.88 6.32 32.45
N LEU A 35 -23.40 6.79 33.60
CA LEU A 35 -23.21 5.94 34.78
C LEU A 35 -24.52 5.39 35.36
N TYR A 36 -25.62 6.15 35.29
CA TYR A 36 -26.93 5.70 35.79
C TYR A 36 -27.65 4.73 34.85
N ALA A 37 -27.35 4.77 33.55
CA ALA A 37 -27.95 3.89 32.54
C ALA A 37 -27.40 2.45 32.55
N PHE A 38 -26.24 2.21 33.20
CA PHE A 38 -25.58 0.90 33.25
C PHE A 38 -25.69 0.19 34.62
N SER A 39 -26.46 0.72 35.58
CA SER A 39 -26.50 0.20 36.96
C SER A 39 -27.81 -0.48 37.41
N LEU A 40 -28.79 -0.67 36.51
CA LEU A 40 -30.09 -1.33 36.77
C LEU A 40 -30.53 -2.06 35.48
N GLN A 41 -30.98 -3.33 35.44
CA GLN A 41 -31.03 -4.43 36.42
C GLN A 41 -31.13 -5.79 35.63
N PRO A 42 -31.58 -6.98 36.13
CA PRO A 42 -30.82 -8.23 35.95
C PRO A 42 -31.48 -9.33 35.06
N CYS A 43 -30.75 -10.44 34.88
CA CYS A 43 -31.21 -11.69 34.23
C CYS A 43 -32.05 -12.59 35.17
N SER A 44 -33.02 -13.36 34.62
CA SER A 44 -33.31 -14.76 35.03
C SER A 44 -34.19 -15.51 34.01
N CYS A 45 -34.23 -16.85 34.11
CA CYS A 45 -34.70 -17.82 33.10
C CYS A 45 -36.20 -18.18 33.10
N GLU A 46 -36.58 -18.86 32.00
CA GLU A 46 -37.55 -19.99 31.87
C GLU A 46 -39.04 -19.83 32.19
N THR A 47 -39.88 -20.18 31.19
CA THR A 47 -40.90 -21.25 31.31
C THR A 47 -41.47 -21.69 29.94
N GLN A 48 -41.71 -22.99 29.75
CA GLN A 48 -42.59 -23.55 28.69
C GLN A 48 -44.08 -23.36 29.12
N THR A 49 -45.13 -23.39 28.29
CA THR A 49 -45.66 -24.55 27.52
C THR A 49 -46.98 -24.16 26.82
N GLN A 50 -47.29 -24.81 25.67
CA GLN A 50 -48.66 -25.12 25.14
C GLN A 50 -49.61 -23.96 24.75
N VAL A 51 -50.45 -23.99 23.71
CA VAL A 51 -50.86 -24.93 22.62
C VAL A 51 -51.31 -24.07 21.40
N HIS A 52 -51.74 -24.53 20.21
CA HIS A 52 -52.28 -25.82 19.76
C HIS A 52 -51.90 -26.16 18.28
N LYS A 53 -52.60 -27.14 17.69
CA LYS A 53 -52.48 -27.77 16.37
C LYS A 53 -53.30 -27.07 15.28
N VAL A 54 -52.75 -27.03 14.06
CA VAL A 54 -53.36 -27.72 12.90
C VAL A 54 -52.25 -28.54 12.26
N ALA A 55 -52.53 -29.81 11.93
CA ALA A 55 -51.58 -30.70 11.28
C ALA A 55 -52.31 -31.48 10.18
N GLU A 56 -51.81 -31.41 8.96
CA GLU A 56 -52.18 -32.31 7.87
C GLU A 56 -50.98 -32.52 6.94
N ASP A 57 -50.86 -33.74 6.42
CA ASP A 57 -49.82 -34.30 5.55
C ASP A 57 -48.32 -34.14 5.94
N ARG A 58 -47.85 -35.11 6.73
CA ARG A 58 -46.41 -35.40 6.90
C ARG A 58 -46.13 -36.91 6.73
N SER A 59 -46.15 -37.38 5.48
CA SER A 59 -45.92 -38.80 5.13
C SER A 59 -45.00 -39.03 3.92
N ARG A 60 -44.37 -37.95 3.38
CA ARG A 60 -43.51 -38.01 2.19
C ARG A 60 -42.17 -37.28 2.29
N ILE A 61 -41.81 -36.78 3.47
CA ILE A 61 -40.55 -36.07 3.74
C ILE A 61 -39.94 -36.67 5.01
N ASP A 62 -39.08 -37.69 4.83
CA ASP A 62 -38.25 -38.26 5.90
C ASP A 62 -36.96 -38.87 5.33
N ILE A 63 -37.08 -39.60 4.21
CA ILE A 63 -35.94 -40.14 3.44
C ILE A 63 -34.98 -39.03 2.94
N GLY A 64 -35.49 -37.82 2.70
CA GLY A 64 -34.69 -36.68 2.25
C GLY A 64 -33.76 -36.11 3.33
N ASP A 65 -34.25 -35.95 4.56
CA ASP A 65 -33.53 -35.29 5.66
C ASP A 65 -32.31 -36.11 6.12
N GLU A 66 -32.43 -37.44 6.15
CA GLU A 66 -31.34 -38.34 6.56
C GLU A 66 -30.23 -38.42 5.49
N ILE A 67 -30.60 -38.32 4.21
CA ILE A 67 -29.66 -38.21 3.10
C ILE A 67 -28.98 -36.83 3.11
N LEU A 68 -29.73 -35.75 3.35
CA LEU A 68 -29.19 -34.39 3.39
C LEU A 68 -28.14 -34.25 4.51
N LYS A 69 -28.47 -34.68 5.73
CA LYS A 69 -27.54 -34.70 6.88
C LYS A 69 -26.27 -35.50 6.60
N ARG A 70 -26.37 -36.61 5.85
CA ARG A 70 -25.20 -37.42 5.48
C ARG A 70 -24.26 -36.66 4.55
N TYR A 71 -24.79 -35.94 3.55
CA TYR A 71 -23.99 -35.10 2.68
C TYR A 71 -23.43 -33.87 3.41
N GLU A 72 -24.18 -33.24 4.32
CA GLU A 72 -23.66 -32.15 5.16
C GLU A 72 -22.47 -32.59 6.01
N LEU A 73 -22.52 -33.78 6.61
CA LEU A 73 -21.40 -34.36 7.35
C LEU A 73 -20.17 -34.57 6.44
N GLN A 74 -20.37 -35.19 5.28
CA GLN A 74 -19.28 -35.43 4.31
C GLN A 74 -18.66 -34.13 3.78
N ILE A 75 -19.45 -33.08 3.58
CA ILE A 75 -18.97 -31.75 3.19
C ILE A 75 -18.20 -31.08 4.35
N SER A 76 -18.60 -31.31 5.60
CA SER A 76 -17.87 -30.83 6.78
C SER A 76 -16.50 -31.50 6.91
N ASP A 77 -16.44 -32.82 6.73
CA ASP A 77 -15.19 -33.59 6.77
C ASP A 77 -14.26 -33.23 5.61
N LEU A 78 -14.76 -33.14 4.37
CA LEU A 78 -13.97 -32.67 3.23
C LEU A 78 -13.44 -31.24 3.43
N LYS A 79 -14.21 -30.35 4.09
CA LYS A 79 -13.71 -29.03 4.50
C LYS A 79 -12.66 -29.13 5.61
N ALA A 80 -12.74 -30.12 6.51
CA ALA A 80 -11.72 -30.35 7.53
C ALA A 80 -10.41 -30.87 6.92
N GLU A 81 -10.47 -31.83 6.00
CA GLU A 81 -9.31 -32.31 5.22
C GLU A 81 -8.71 -31.21 4.34
N LEU A 82 -9.54 -30.39 3.69
CA LEU A 82 -9.03 -29.25 2.92
C LEU A 82 -8.34 -28.22 3.84
N ARG A 83 -8.85 -27.99 5.05
CA ARG A 83 -8.19 -27.12 6.05
C ARG A 83 -6.86 -27.68 6.54
N THR A 84 -6.77 -28.97 6.85
CA THR A 84 -5.49 -29.59 7.27
C THR A 84 -4.48 -29.65 6.13
N LEU A 85 -4.94 -29.84 4.88
CA LEU A 85 -4.08 -29.77 3.69
C LEU A 85 -3.60 -28.33 3.41
N HIS A 86 -4.48 -27.32 3.55
CA HIS A 86 -4.12 -25.92 3.34
C HIS A 86 -3.17 -25.43 4.44
N GLN A 87 -3.49 -25.70 5.72
CA GLN A 87 -2.59 -25.41 6.84
C GLN A 87 -1.28 -26.18 6.73
N GLY A 88 -1.28 -27.43 6.27
CA GLY A 88 -0.06 -28.19 5.99
C GLY A 88 0.78 -27.55 4.88
N THR A 89 0.13 -27.03 3.84
CA THR A 89 0.81 -26.35 2.72
C THR A 89 1.34 -24.98 3.15
N GLU A 90 0.55 -24.17 3.85
CA GLU A 90 0.98 -22.89 4.45
C GLU A 90 2.11 -23.11 5.45
N ARG A 91 2.05 -24.15 6.29
CA ARG A 91 3.11 -24.47 7.26
C ARG A 91 4.38 -24.97 6.57
N VAL A 92 4.29 -25.75 5.49
CA VAL A 92 5.46 -26.14 4.69
C VAL A 92 6.06 -24.95 3.93
N ILE A 93 5.24 -24.01 3.47
CA ILE A 93 5.70 -22.76 2.86
C ILE A 93 6.37 -21.86 3.91
N LEU A 94 5.77 -21.70 5.10
CA LEU A 94 6.35 -20.96 6.23
C LEU A 94 7.63 -21.63 6.76
N GLU A 95 7.67 -22.95 6.92
CA GLU A 95 8.86 -23.70 7.33
C GLU A 95 9.99 -23.57 6.29
N ARG A 96 9.67 -23.61 4.98
CA ARG A 96 10.66 -23.34 3.93
C ARG A 96 11.12 -21.88 3.89
N THR A 97 10.19 -20.93 4.05
CA THR A 97 10.50 -19.49 4.03
C THR A 97 11.32 -19.10 5.26
N GLN A 98 11.01 -19.67 6.42
CA GLN A 98 11.78 -19.52 7.65
C GLN A 98 13.14 -20.21 7.55
N ALA A 99 13.25 -21.42 6.99
CA ALA A 99 14.54 -22.07 6.76
C ALA A 99 15.43 -21.26 5.81
N ILE A 100 14.87 -20.67 4.75
CA ILE A 100 15.58 -19.74 3.85
C ILE A 100 15.99 -18.46 4.59
N TYR A 101 15.12 -17.92 5.45
CA TYR A 101 15.43 -16.74 6.27
C TYR A 101 16.54 -17.02 7.30
N ASP A 102 16.51 -18.18 7.94
CA ASP A 102 17.51 -18.62 8.92
C ASP A 102 18.86 -18.91 8.22
N GLU A 103 18.86 -19.48 7.00
CA GLU A 103 20.06 -19.64 6.16
C GLU A 103 20.64 -18.30 5.69
N LEU A 104 19.78 -17.30 5.42
CA LEU A 104 20.20 -15.94 5.08
C LEU A 104 20.74 -15.15 6.30
N THR A 105 20.21 -15.39 7.50
CA THR A 105 20.57 -14.65 8.73
C THR A 105 21.66 -15.32 9.57
N THR A 106 21.97 -16.59 9.36
CA THR A 106 23.12 -17.27 10.00
C THR A 106 24.48 -16.95 9.37
N ARG A 107 24.51 -16.18 8.26
CA ARG A 107 25.74 -15.54 7.79
C ARG A 107 26.11 -14.40 8.76
N PRO A 108 27.28 -14.45 9.43
CA PRO A 108 27.59 -13.50 10.48
C PRO A 108 27.79 -12.08 9.94
N ALA A 109 26.92 -11.17 10.34
CA ALA A 109 27.11 -9.74 10.16
C ALA A 109 28.30 -9.25 11.01
N SER A 110 29.49 -9.19 10.41
CA SER A 110 30.68 -8.60 11.03
C SER A 110 30.56 -7.07 11.11
N CYS A 111 29.82 -6.59 12.12
CA CYS A 111 29.87 -5.18 12.52
C CYS A 111 31.18 -4.94 13.29
N GLY A 112 32.12 -4.25 12.66
CA GLY A 112 33.49 -4.13 13.16
C GLY A 112 33.62 -3.41 14.51
N LYS A 113 34.55 -3.90 15.34
CA LYS A 113 35.31 -3.05 16.26
C LYS A 113 36.55 -2.57 15.54
N GLY A 114 36.81 -1.26 15.57
CA GLY A 114 38.03 -0.70 15.01
C GLY A 114 39.21 -0.94 15.95
N ASP A 115 40.36 -1.25 15.34
CA ASP A 115 41.66 -0.68 15.67
C ASP A 115 42.49 -0.65 14.37
N GLY A 116 43.36 0.34 14.23
CA GLY A 116 43.87 0.74 12.92
C GLY A 116 45.11 -0.02 12.43
N ASP A 117 45.08 -0.45 11.16
CA ASP A 117 46.13 -0.10 10.18
C ASP A 117 45.52 -0.12 8.76
N GLY A 118 46.18 0.50 7.79
CA GLY A 118 45.64 0.77 6.46
C GLY A 118 45.50 -0.47 5.56
N GLN A 119 44.31 -1.07 5.51
CA GLN A 119 43.88 -1.92 4.40
C GLN A 119 42.35 -1.81 4.17
N VAL A 120 41.95 -1.58 2.92
CA VAL A 120 40.53 -1.51 2.53
C VAL A 120 39.92 -2.92 2.64
N PRO A 121 38.74 -3.10 3.29
CA PRO A 121 38.10 -4.41 3.42
C PRO A 121 37.84 -5.05 2.04
N ARG A 122 38.12 -6.36 1.92
CA ARG A 122 37.95 -7.11 0.66
C ARG A 122 36.50 -7.47 0.35
N ASP A 123 35.59 -7.27 1.30
CA ASP A 123 34.19 -7.73 1.22
C ASP A 123 33.30 -6.74 0.46
N SER A 124 33.66 -6.43 -0.78
CA SER A 124 32.76 -5.78 -1.72
C SER A 124 32.04 -6.85 -2.57
N PRO A 125 30.70 -6.99 -2.49
CA PRO A 125 29.97 -7.96 -3.31
C PRO A 125 30.07 -7.69 -4.82
N PHE A 126 30.57 -6.52 -5.22
CA PHE A 126 30.90 -6.22 -6.62
C PHE A 126 32.25 -6.80 -7.07
N LEU A 127 33.18 -7.09 -6.14
CA LEU A 127 34.49 -7.66 -6.48
C LEU A 127 34.39 -9.15 -6.86
N GLU A 128 33.47 -9.88 -6.24
CA GLU A 128 33.28 -11.33 -6.47
C GLU A 128 32.74 -11.64 -7.88
N TRP A 129 32.10 -10.66 -8.55
CA TRP A 129 31.69 -10.80 -9.96
C TRP A 129 32.89 -11.07 -10.88
N SER A 130 34.07 -10.53 -10.54
CA SER A 130 35.27 -10.49 -11.39
C SER A 130 35.92 -11.85 -11.70
N VAL A 131 35.51 -12.93 -11.03
CA VAL A 131 36.31 -14.18 -10.94
C VAL A 131 35.62 -15.41 -11.54
N GLY A 132 34.32 -15.35 -11.86
CA GLY A 132 33.58 -16.45 -12.48
C GLY A 132 32.76 -15.99 -13.70
N GLU A 133 32.85 -16.72 -14.81
CA GLU A 133 32.18 -16.50 -16.12
C GLU A 133 31.89 -15.03 -16.52
N ARG A 134 32.72 -14.50 -17.43
CA ARG A 134 32.70 -13.08 -17.85
C ARG A 134 31.46 -12.71 -18.66
N ASN A 135 30.48 -12.09 -18.01
CA ASN A 135 29.41 -11.39 -18.70
C ASN A 135 29.85 -9.98 -19.13
N ARG A 136 30.37 -9.92 -20.36
CA ARG A 136 30.90 -8.67 -20.93
C ARG A 136 29.87 -7.53 -21.01
N GLU A 137 28.59 -7.83 -21.19
CA GLU A 137 27.55 -6.80 -21.29
C GLU A 137 27.20 -6.20 -19.91
N PHE A 138 27.18 -7.01 -18.85
CA PHE A 138 26.99 -6.51 -17.48
C PHE A 138 28.21 -5.72 -17.00
N GLU A 139 29.43 -6.26 -17.19
CA GLU A 139 30.69 -5.56 -16.89
C GLU A 139 30.73 -4.18 -17.59
N TYR A 140 30.41 -4.15 -18.89
CA TYR A 140 30.31 -2.92 -19.68
C TYR A 140 29.17 -1.99 -19.22
N LEU A 141 28.14 -2.48 -18.51
CA LEU A 141 27.09 -1.60 -17.95
C LEU A 141 27.57 -0.90 -16.66
N VAL A 142 28.28 -1.60 -15.78
CA VAL A 142 28.67 -1.08 -14.45
C VAL A 142 29.98 -0.31 -14.42
N GLU A 143 30.90 -0.51 -15.38
CA GLU A 143 32.17 0.23 -15.41
C GLU A 143 31.99 1.77 -15.44
N PRO A 144 32.89 2.58 -14.84
CA PRO A 144 32.82 4.03 -14.96
C PRO A 144 33.10 4.50 -16.41
N LYS A 145 32.09 5.04 -17.10
CA LYS A 145 32.25 5.62 -18.44
C LYS A 145 32.68 7.08 -18.34
N LYS A 146 33.76 7.46 -19.02
CA LYS A 146 34.16 8.88 -19.12
C LYS A 146 33.11 9.69 -19.86
N LEU A 147 32.83 10.90 -19.37
CA LEU A 147 31.97 11.86 -20.04
C LEU A 147 32.66 12.38 -21.32
N PRO A 148 31.95 12.51 -22.47
CA PRO A 148 32.57 12.93 -23.73
C PRO A 148 33.25 14.31 -23.71
N LEU A 149 32.84 15.19 -22.80
CA LEU A 149 33.36 16.55 -22.65
C LEU A 149 34.26 16.73 -21.40
N GLY A 150 34.71 15.63 -20.78
CA GLY A 150 35.48 15.66 -19.54
C GLY A 150 34.63 16.02 -18.32
N LYS A 151 35.25 16.65 -17.31
CA LYS A 151 34.62 16.92 -16.01
C LYS A 151 33.43 17.88 -16.13
N SER A 152 32.23 17.38 -15.83
CA SER A 152 31.04 18.21 -15.70
C SER A 152 31.09 18.98 -14.38
N LEU A 153 31.00 20.31 -14.47
CA LEU A 153 30.88 21.18 -13.29
C LEU A 153 29.53 21.00 -12.58
N THR A 154 28.47 20.65 -13.31
CA THR A 154 27.13 20.43 -12.76
C THR A 154 27.00 19.08 -12.04
N LEU A 155 27.67 18.03 -12.55
CA LEU A 155 27.65 16.69 -11.95
C LEU A 155 28.84 16.45 -11.00
N PHE A 156 29.77 17.41 -10.91
CA PHE A 156 31.03 17.36 -10.17
C PHE A 156 31.95 16.15 -10.49
N LYS A 157 31.69 15.45 -11.60
CA LYS A 157 32.37 14.20 -12.02
C LYS A 157 32.74 14.26 -13.50
N ASP A 158 33.78 13.50 -13.87
CA ASP A 158 34.22 13.23 -15.24
C ASP A 158 33.82 11.82 -15.73
N THR A 159 33.21 11.00 -14.85
CA THR A 159 32.65 9.69 -15.19
C THR A 159 31.19 9.55 -14.78
N ILE A 160 30.41 8.81 -15.56
CA ILE A 160 29.09 8.30 -15.21
C ILE A 160 29.15 6.79 -14.95
N ILE A 161 28.46 6.33 -13.91
CA ILE A 161 28.33 4.92 -13.52
C ILE A 161 26.83 4.58 -13.62
N SER A 162 26.48 3.44 -14.22
CA SER A 162 25.08 3.01 -14.25
C SER A 162 24.69 2.50 -12.86
N PRO A 163 23.53 2.90 -12.29
CA PRO A 163 23.02 2.25 -11.11
C PRO A 163 22.61 0.82 -11.44
N VAL A 164 22.93 -0.10 -10.53
CA VAL A 164 22.42 -1.47 -10.51
C VAL A 164 22.01 -1.74 -9.06
N GLY A 165 20.80 -2.26 -8.85
CA GLY A 165 20.29 -2.57 -7.51
C GLY A 165 21.18 -3.61 -6.82
N HIS A 166 21.37 -3.50 -5.51
CA HIS A 166 22.18 -4.46 -4.75
C HIS A 166 21.65 -5.91 -4.88
N GLY A 167 20.32 -6.08 -4.98
CA GLY A 167 19.69 -7.38 -5.22
C GLY A 167 20.17 -8.05 -6.53
N CYS A 168 20.49 -7.29 -7.58
CA CYS A 168 21.05 -7.84 -8.81
C CYS A 168 22.37 -8.59 -8.59
N ALA A 169 23.20 -8.15 -7.63
CA ALA A 169 24.48 -8.81 -7.31
C ALA A 169 24.27 -10.20 -6.69
N MET A 170 23.16 -10.40 -5.98
CA MET A 170 22.78 -11.70 -5.41
C MET A 170 22.13 -12.64 -6.44
N MET A 171 21.78 -12.14 -7.62
CA MET A 171 21.07 -12.87 -8.68
C MET A 171 21.94 -13.11 -9.93
N LYS A 172 23.26 -13.30 -9.75
CA LYS A 172 24.24 -13.34 -10.85
C LYS A 172 23.82 -14.21 -12.04
N ALA A 173 23.42 -15.47 -11.83
CA ALA A 173 23.05 -16.37 -12.93
C ALA A 173 21.83 -15.87 -13.74
N ASP A 174 20.85 -15.27 -13.06
CA ASP A 174 19.68 -14.67 -13.71
C ASP A 174 20.04 -13.39 -14.47
N ILE A 175 20.93 -12.57 -13.92
CA ILE A 175 21.49 -11.41 -14.63
C ILE A 175 22.32 -11.85 -15.84
N ASP A 176 23.07 -12.94 -15.72
CA ASP A 176 23.92 -13.42 -16.79
C ASP A 176 23.08 -13.94 -17.96
N GLN A 177 21.98 -14.65 -17.68
CA GLN A 177 20.95 -14.97 -18.67
C GLN A 177 20.30 -13.69 -19.22
N TYR A 178 19.94 -12.72 -18.37
CA TYR A 178 19.27 -11.48 -18.78
C TYR A 178 20.16 -10.58 -19.66
N MET A 179 21.48 -10.65 -19.49
CA MET A 179 22.43 -9.88 -20.29
C MET A 179 22.98 -10.68 -21.48
N SER A 180 22.47 -11.90 -21.73
CA SER A 180 22.81 -12.74 -22.88
C SER A 180 21.96 -12.40 -24.11
N TYR A 181 22.40 -11.38 -24.87
CA TYR A 181 21.77 -10.97 -26.12
C TYR A 181 22.82 -10.48 -27.13
N LYS A 182 22.43 -10.34 -28.41
CA LYS A 182 23.27 -9.73 -29.44
C LYS A 182 23.01 -8.22 -29.50
N VAL A 183 24.07 -7.43 -29.44
CA VAL A 183 23.97 -5.97 -29.51
C VAL A 183 23.42 -5.54 -30.88
N GLY A 184 22.39 -4.71 -30.89
CA GLY A 184 21.72 -4.23 -32.11
C GLY A 184 20.72 -5.20 -32.74
N GLU A 185 20.51 -6.39 -32.16
CA GLU A 185 19.47 -7.33 -32.57
C GLU A 185 18.21 -7.18 -31.70
N GLU A 186 17.18 -7.98 -31.98
CA GLU A 186 16.00 -8.11 -31.12
C GLU A 186 16.37 -8.70 -29.73
N CYS A 187 15.75 -8.18 -28.67
CA CYS A 187 15.90 -8.70 -27.32
C CYS A 187 15.27 -10.11 -27.17
N PRO A 188 15.83 -10.98 -26.31
CA PRO A 188 15.18 -12.24 -25.96
C PRO A 188 13.79 -12.04 -25.34
N ASP A 189 12.95 -13.06 -25.47
CA ASP A 189 11.59 -13.10 -24.92
C ASP A 189 11.62 -13.73 -23.53
N ASP A 190 11.88 -12.89 -22.54
CA ASP A 190 12.21 -13.31 -21.18
C ASP A 190 11.51 -12.45 -20.11
N GLU A 191 10.25 -12.11 -20.38
CA GLU A 191 9.33 -11.45 -19.44
C GLU A 191 9.28 -12.16 -18.07
N PHE A 192 9.32 -13.50 -18.02
CA PHE A 192 9.41 -14.26 -16.76
C PHE A 192 10.71 -14.03 -15.99
N LEU A 193 11.85 -13.92 -16.69
CA LEU A 193 13.15 -13.63 -16.08
C LEU A 193 13.19 -12.19 -15.58
N THR A 194 12.66 -11.27 -16.38
CA THR A 194 12.44 -9.87 -16.03
C THR A 194 11.63 -9.74 -14.74
N GLN A 195 10.48 -10.43 -14.65
CA GLN A 195 9.66 -10.46 -13.44
C GLN A 195 10.39 -11.06 -12.23
N ARG A 196 11.12 -12.17 -12.42
CA ARG A 196 11.90 -12.82 -11.36
C ARG A 196 12.96 -11.90 -10.78
N LEU A 197 13.69 -11.19 -11.64
CA LEU A 197 14.71 -10.21 -11.24
C LEU A 197 14.09 -9.03 -10.45
N LEU A 198 12.99 -8.45 -10.94
CA LEU A 198 12.30 -7.35 -10.25
C LEU A 198 11.83 -7.78 -8.85
N VAL A 199 11.12 -8.90 -8.75
CA VAL A 199 10.61 -9.44 -7.47
C VAL A 199 11.75 -9.85 -6.53
N GLY A 200 12.90 -10.27 -7.06
CA GLY A 200 14.12 -10.52 -6.30
C GLY A 200 14.89 -9.26 -5.86
N GLY A 201 14.35 -8.06 -6.09
CA GLY A 201 14.95 -6.79 -5.68
C GLY A 201 16.06 -6.28 -6.61
N CYS A 202 16.16 -6.81 -7.84
CA CYS A 202 17.03 -6.25 -8.87
C CYS A 202 16.35 -5.06 -9.57
N GLU A 203 16.27 -3.94 -8.85
CA GLU A 203 15.67 -2.70 -9.34
C GLU A 203 16.62 -1.49 -9.16
N PRO A 204 16.79 -0.63 -10.18
CA PRO A 204 16.32 -0.79 -11.56
C PRO A 204 17.06 -1.90 -12.30
N LEU A 205 16.40 -2.53 -13.27
CA LEU A 205 17.03 -3.56 -14.12
C LEU A 205 18.19 -3.00 -14.95
N PRO A 206 19.21 -3.83 -15.25
CA PRO A 206 20.25 -3.52 -16.23
C PRO A 206 19.70 -3.04 -17.58
N ARG A 207 20.26 -1.96 -18.12
CA ARG A 207 19.90 -1.49 -19.47
C ARG A 207 20.49 -2.41 -20.54
N ARG A 208 19.66 -2.91 -21.44
CA ARG A 208 20.06 -3.72 -22.59
C ARG A 208 20.38 -2.89 -23.84
N ARG A 209 21.22 -3.42 -24.72
CA ARG A 209 21.59 -2.85 -26.04
C ARG A 209 20.97 -3.61 -27.21
N CYS A 210 19.74 -4.07 -27.04
CA CYS A 210 18.92 -4.76 -28.05
C CYS A 210 17.60 -4.01 -28.27
N PHE A 211 16.93 -4.26 -29.40
CA PHE A 211 15.63 -3.68 -29.71
C PHE A 211 14.51 -4.49 -29.05
N THR A 212 13.55 -3.81 -28.42
CA THR A 212 12.35 -4.46 -27.86
C THR A 212 11.57 -5.20 -28.96
N ARG A 213 11.09 -6.41 -28.64
CA ARG A 213 10.24 -7.21 -29.55
C ARG A 213 9.03 -6.41 -30.04
N ILE A 214 8.76 -6.53 -31.33
CA ILE A 214 7.51 -6.05 -31.93
C ILE A 214 6.43 -7.12 -31.70
N PRO A 215 5.29 -6.80 -31.08
CA PRO A 215 4.19 -7.74 -30.93
C PRO A 215 3.63 -8.25 -32.27
N ASN A 216 3.28 -9.53 -32.32
CA ASN A 216 2.61 -10.13 -33.47
C ASN A 216 1.23 -9.48 -33.68
N ASN A 217 0.93 -9.07 -34.92
CA ASN A 217 -0.32 -8.41 -35.30
C ASN A 217 -0.60 -7.11 -34.51
N TYR A 218 0.44 -6.28 -34.30
CA TYR A 218 0.31 -4.97 -33.67
C TYR A 218 -0.81 -4.13 -34.29
N LYS A 219 -1.60 -3.51 -33.41
CA LYS A 219 -2.63 -2.53 -33.74
C LYS A 219 -2.44 -1.31 -32.87
N GLU A 220 -2.60 -0.14 -33.45
CA GLU A 220 -2.60 1.11 -32.68
C GLU A 220 -3.77 1.11 -31.67
N PRO A 221 -3.58 1.67 -30.46
CA PRO A 221 -4.66 1.82 -29.50
C PRO A 221 -5.80 2.70 -30.02
N LEU A 222 -6.99 2.55 -29.45
CA LEU A 222 -8.10 3.48 -29.71
C LEU A 222 -7.72 4.91 -29.29
N PRO A 223 -8.28 5.94 -29.94
CA PRO A 223 -8.10 7.31 -29.50
C PRO A 223 -8.75 7.55 -28.12
N LEU A 224 -8.33 8.62 -27.44
CA LEU A 224 -9.06 9.13 -26.28
C LEU A 224 -10.33 9.86 -26.74
N PRO A 225 -11.47 9.72 -26.05
CA PRO A 225 -11.65 9.03 -24.77
C PRO A 225 -11.95 7.52 -24.87
N ASP A 226 -12.18 6.98 -26.07
CA ASP A 226 -12.69 5.61 -26.28
C ASP A 226 -11.83 4.53 -25.61
N SER A 227 -10.51 4.69 -25.61
CA SER A 227 -9.56 3.75 -24.97
C SER A 227 -9.76 3.57 -23.46
N LEU A 228 -10.33 4.55 -22.76
CA LEU A 228 -10.37 4.58 -21.29
C LEU A 228 -11.12 3.38 -20.68
N TRP A 229 -12.18 2.93 -21.35
CA TRP A 229 -13.03 1.80 -20.94
C TRP A 229 -13.20 0.72 -22.01
N ASN A 230 -12.49 0.82 -23.14
CA ASN A 230 -12.45 -0.19 -24.20
C ASN A 230 -10.99 -0.54 -24.54
N ALA A 231 -10.56 -1.73 -24.13
CA ALA A 231 -9.21 -2.24 -24.30
C ALA A 231 -9.20 -3.52 -25.15
N SER A 232 -9.83 -3.47 -26.32
CA SER A 232 -10.07 -4.63 -27.22
C SER A 232 -8.89 -5.00 -28.14
N ALA A 233 -7.75 -4.31 -28.05
CA ALA A 233 -6.61 -4.48 -28.95
C ALA A 233 -5.55 -5.47 -28.42
N ASP A 234 -5.79 -6.78 -28.59
CA ASP A 234 -4.84 -7.85 -28.21
C ASP A 234 -3.44 -7.72 -28.83
N GLY A 235 -3.32 -7.02 -29.96
CA GLY A 235 -2.08 -6.87 -30.72
C GLY A 235 -0.99 -6.05 -30.02
N GLY A 236 -1.28 -5.34 -28.93
CA GLY A 236 -0.28 -4.56 -28.18
C GLY A 236 0.59 -5.36 -27.20
N VAL A 237 0.49 -6.70 -27.20
CA VAL A 237 1.04 -7.57 -26.14
C VAL A 237 1.82 -8.75 -26.72
N ILE A 238 2.94 -9.08 -26.07
CA ILE A 238 3.68 -10.33 -26.30
C ILE A 238 3.13 -11.38 -25.33
N TRP A 239 2.34 -12.31 -25.85
CA TRP A 239 1.55 -13.25 -25.03
C TRP A 239 2.28 -14.52 -24.59
N THR A 240 3.56 -14.69 -24.92
CA THR A 240 4.36 -15.90 -24.64
C THR A 240 4.37 -16.25 -23.16
N ALA A 241 4.70 -15.28 -22.29
CA ALA A 241 4.81 -15.43 -20.84
C ALA A 241 3.47 -15.42 -20.06
N HIS A 242 2.33 -15.51 -20.73
CA HIS A 242 1.01 -15.47 -20.08
C HIS A 242 0.18 -16.70 -20.41
N THR A 243 -0.53 -17.27 -19.42
CA THR A 243 -1.41 -18.43 -19.64
C THR A 243 -2.56 -18.08 -20.60
N CYS A 244 -3.13 -16.88 -20.45
CA CYS A 244 -4.07 -16.32 -21.43
C CYS A 244 -3.32 -15.70 -22.61
N LYS A 245 -3.89 -15.82 -23.82
CA LYS A 245 -3.30 -15.30 -25.08
C LYS A 245 -4.11 -14.15 -25.72
N ASN A 246 -5.11 -13.63 -25.00
CA ASN A 246 -5.91 -12.45 -25.36
C ASN A 246 -6.64 -11.91 -24.12
N PHE A 247 -7.16 -10.69 -24.20
CA PHE A 247 -7.96 -10.05 -23.15
C PHE A 247 -9.30 -10.75 -22.91
N THR A 248 -9.89 -11.41 -23.91
CA THR A 248 -11.11 -12.20 -23.73
C THR A 248 -10.91 -13.37 -22.76
N CYS A 249 -9.76 -14.06 -22.81
CA CYS A 249 -9.40 -15.09 -21.84
C CYS A 249 -9.23 -14.50 -20.44
N LEU A 250 -8.63 -13.31 -20.33
CA LEU A 250 -8.44 -12.61 -19.06
C LEU A 250 -9.78 -12.17 -18.43
N LYS A 251 -10.69 -11.58 -19.21
CA LYS A 251 -12.07 -11.25 -18.79
C LYS A 251 -12.84 -12.49 -18.31
N ASN A 252 -12.64 -13.64 -18.95
CA ASN A 252 -13.30 -14.89 -18.60
C ASN A 252 -12.57 -15.72 -17.51
N ARG A 253 -11.47 -15.23 -16.93
CA ARG A 253 -10.66 -15.97 -15.95
C ARG A 253 -11.44 -16.34 -14.68
N ALA A 254 -12.38 -15.52 -14.24
CA ALA A 254 -13.25 -15.83 -13.09
C ALA A 254 -14.06 -17.13 -13.26
N ASN A 255 -14.28 -17.59 -14.50
CA ASN A 255 -14.95 -18.87 -14.80
C ASN A 255 -13.99 -20.06 -14.86
N GLN A 256 -12.68 -19.83 -14.69
CA GLN A 256 -11.62 -20.83 -14.70
C GLN A 256 -11.16 -21.09 -13.26
N LYS A 257 -10.83 -22.34 -12.93
CA LYS A 257 -10.30 -22.72 -11.60
C LYS A 257 -8.81 -22.33 -11.44
N VAL A 258 -8.51 -21.04 -11.58
CA VAL A 258 -7.17 -20.47 -11.54
C VAL A 258 -7.06 -19.54 -10.34
N PHE A 259 -5.97 -19.65 -9.58
CA PHE A 259 -5.64 -18.67 -8.54
C PHE A 259 -4.89 -17.49 -9.18
N ALA A 260 -5.42 -16.28 -9.04
CA ALA A 260 -4.77 -15.04 -9.45
C ALA A 260 -5.37 -13.87 -8.67
N ASP A 261 -4.53 -12.88 -8.31
CA ASP A 261 -4.95 -11.69 -7.53
C ASP A 261 -6.00 -10.83 -8.27
N CYS A 262 -6.08 -11.01 -9.60
CA CYS A 262 -7.14 -10.48 -10.45
C CYS A 262 -7.79 -11.64 -11.24
N LEU A 263 -9.06 -11.90 -10.93
CA LEU A 263 -9.92 -12.86 -11.62
C LEU A 263 -10.87 -12.18 -12.63
N ASP A 264 -11.37 -10.98 -12.30
CA ASP A 264 -12.38 -10.24 -13.06
C ASP A 264 -11.95 -8.81 -13.45
N CYS A 265 -10.79 -8.32 -12.99
CA CYS A 265 -10.40 -6.91 -13.15
C CYS A 265 -10.04 -6.47 -14.59
N PHE A 266 -9.99 -7.41 -15.54
CA PHE A 266 -9.92 -7.12 -16.99
C PHE A 266 -11.31 -6.90 -17.61
N ASP A 267 -12.40 -7.18 -16.88
CA ASP A 267 -13.75 -6.81 -17.30
C ASP A 267 -14.08 -5.36 -16.99
N LEU A 268 -13.77 -4.49 -17.95
CA LEU A 268 -14.07 -3.06 -17.88
C LEU A 268 -15.57 -2.71 -17.94
N GLU A 269 -16.44 -3.69 -18.18
CA GLU A 269 -17.90 -3.52 -18.14
C GLU A 269 -18.52 -3.96 -16.81
N GLY A 270 -17.82 -4.83 -16.08
CA GLY A 270 -18.25 -5.40 -14.80
C GLY A 270 -17.94 -4.51 -13.59
N LYS A 271 -17.30 -5.10 -12.57
CA LYS A 271 -17.02 -4.45 -11.28
C LYS A 271 -16.20 -3.17 -11.45
N GLU A 272 -15.16 -3.21 -12.27
CA GLU A 272 -14.25 -2.09 -12.51
C GLU A 272 -14.95 -0.81 -12.97
N LYS A 273 -16.02 -0.94 -13.77
CA LYS A 273 -16.81 0.19 -14.28
C LYS A 273 -17.43 1.02 -13.16
N ASN A 274 -17.68 0.44 -11.98
CA ASN A 274 -18.44 1.08 -10.92
C ASN A 274 -17.60 1.43 -9.67
N ARG A 275 -16.31 1.06 -9.64
CA ARG A 275 -15.42 1.32 -8.50
C ARG A 275 -15.28 2.83 -8.23
N TRP A 276 -15.27 3.18 -6.95
CA TRP A 276 -15.17 4.55 -6.41
C TRP A 276 -16.24 5.56 -6.85
N LEU A 277 -17.31 5.13 -7.55
CA LEU A 277 -18.45 6.00 -7.89
C LEU A 277 -19.53 6.03 -6.81
N ARG A 278 -19.61 4.99 -5.98
CA ARG A 278 -20.60 4.82 -4.91
C ARG A 278 -19.96 4.11 -3.72
N ALA A 279 -20.30 4.52 -2.51
CA ALA A 279 -19.94 3.77 -1.30
C ALA A 279 -20.89 2.57 -1.14
N GLY A 280 -20.35 1.36 -1.01
CA GLY A 280 -21.12 0.14 -0.74
C GLY A 280 -21.16 -0.20 0.75
N THR A 281 -20.04 -0.03 1.45
CA THR A 281 -19.91 -0.17 2.91
C THR A 281 -19.22 1.05 3.53
N ALA A 282 -19.10 1.10 4.86
CA ALA A 282 -18.43 2.20 5.57
C ALA A 282 -16.98 2.43 5.10
N VAL A 283 -16.27 1.37 4.72
CA VAL A 283 -14.87 1.43 4.24
C VAL A 283 -14.73 1.82 2.75
N ASP A 284 -15.83 2.05 2.02
CA ASP A 284 -15.79 2.53 0.64
C ASP A 284 -15.85 4.07 0.60
N PHE A 285 -14.82 4.68 0.01
CA PHE A 285 -14.73 6.12 -0.20
C PHE A 285 -14.90 6.43 -1.70
N THR A 286 -15.60 7.49 -2.05
CA THR A 286 -15.78 7.87 -3.46
C THR A 286 -14.71 8.85 -3.92
N ILE A 287 -14.34 8.82 -5.20
CA ILE A 287 -13.33 9.75 -5.72
C ILE A 287 -13.78 11.21 -5.55
N ASP A 288 -15.05 11.52 -5.79
CA ASP A 288 -15.57 12.89 -5.67
C ASP A 288 -15.53 13.40 -4.22
N GLU A 289 -15.80 12.52 -3.25
CA GLU A 289 -15.64 12.82 -1.83
C GLU A 289 -14.16 13.07 -1.46
N VAL A 290 -13.24 12.19 -1.84
CA VAL A 290 -11.82 12.35 -1.50
C VAL A 290 -11.22 13.60 -2.15
N LEU A 291 -11.62 13.92 -3.39
CA LEU A 291 -11.25 15.16 -4.04
C LEU A 291 -11.85 16.39 -3.35
N SER A 292 -13.05 16.30 -2.77
CA SER A 292 -13.72 17.44 -2.12
C SER A 292 -12.93 18.02 -0.93
N TYR A 293 -12.10 17.21 -0.25
CA TYR A 293 -11.19 17.69 0.79
C TYR A 293 -10.15 18.72 0.30
N LYS A 294 -9.90 18.77 -1.02
CA LYS A 294 -8.92 19.65 -1.65
C LYS A 294 -9.57 20.40 -2.81
N ASN A 295 -9.96 21.65 -2.58
CA ASN A 295 -10.69 22.52 -3.52
C ASN A 295 -10.00 22.72 -4.89
N GLY A 296 -10.11 21.72 -5.79
CA GLY A 296 -9.50 21.68 -7.12
C GLY A 296 -7.97 21.54 -7.17
N THR A 297 -7.27 21.31 -6.05
CA THR A 297 -5.79 21.39 -6.03
C THR A 297 -5.07 20.07 -6.31
N ILE A 298 -5.76 18.92 -6.27
CA ILE A 298 -5.20 17.62 -6.62
C ILE A 298 -5.13 17.54 -8.15
N ARG A 299 -3.92 17.37 -8.71
CA ARG A 299 -3.67 17.38 -10.16
C ARG A 299 -2.72 16.27 -10.60
N ILE A 300 -1.78 15.88 -9.73
CA ILE A 300 -0.84 14.78 -9.97
C ILE A 300 -0.77 13.82 -8.78
N GLY A 301 -0.66 12.52 -9.07
CA GLY A 301 -0.56 11.51 -8.02
C GLY A 301 -0.03 10.16 -8.47
N LEU A 302 0.07 9.25 -7.50
CA LEU A 302 0.56 7.88 -7.65
C LEU A 302 -0.52 6.91 -7.19
N ASP A 303 -0.66 5.79 -7.89
CA ASP A 303 -1.55 4.68 -7.56
C ASP A 303 -0.72 3.41 -7.41
N LEU A 304 -0.52 3.01 -6.16
CA LEU A 304 0.31 1.86 -5.80
C LEU A 304 -0.48 0.57 -6.02
N GLY A 305 0.02 -0.28 -6.91
CA GLY A 305 -0.58 -1.58 -7.22
C GLY A 305 -1.93 -1.48 -7.93
N GLY A 306 -2.14 -0.46 -8.76
CA GLY A 306 -3.44 -0.14 -9.36
C GLY A 306 -3.98 -1.16 -10.38
N GLY A 307 -3.30 -2.27 -10.61
CA GLY A 307 -3.73 -3.38 -11.47
C GLY A 307 -4.01 -2.93 -12.91
N THR A 308 -5.28 -2.94 -13.32
CA THR A 308 -5.72 -2.46 -14.64
C THR A 308 -5.88 -0.94 -14.75
N ALA A 309 -5.54 -0.18 -13.70
CA ALA A 309 -5.55 1.28 -13.60
C ALA A 309 -6.93 1.96 -13.78
N SER A 310 -8.01 1.30 -13.37
CA SER A 310 -9.35 1.90 -13.35
C SER A 310 -9.44 3.13 -12.44
N PHE A 311 -8.65 3.18 -11.36
CA PHE A 311 -8.50 4.37 -10.51
C PHE A 311 -7.91 5.55 -11.31
N ALA A 312 -6.76 5.34 -11.97
CA ALA A 312 -6.13 6.36 -12.81
C ALA A 312 -7.04 6.87 -13.93
N VAL A 313 -7.85 6.00 -14.54
CA VAL A 313 -8.86 6.39 -15.53
C VAL A 313 -9.94 7.29 -14.89
N ARG A 314 -10.50 6.90 -13.73
CA ARG A 314 -11.51 7.69 -13.00
C ARG A 314 -11.00 9.06 -12.54
N MET A 315 -9.72 9.13 -12.20
CA MET A 315 -9.01 10.36 -11.84
C MET A 315 -8.74 11.23 -13.07
N LYS A 316 -8.37 10.62 -14.22
CA LYS A 316 -8.16 11.30 -15.50
C LYS A 316 -9.44 11.93 -16.07
N GLU A 317 -10.59 11.27 -15.91
CA GLU A 317 -11.92 11.85 -16.22
C GLU A 317 -12.20 13.16 -15.46
N ARG A 318 -11.50 13.39 -14.33
CA ARG A 318 -11.60 14.59 -13.48
C ARG A 318 -10.38 15.51 -13.62
N GLY A 319 -9.56 15.32 -14.66
CA GLY A 319 -8.38 16.14 -14.95
C GLY A 319 -7.16 15.84 -14.07
N VAL A 320 -7.15 14.78 -13.27
CA VAL A 320 -6.02 14.38 -12.44
C VAL A 320 -5.16 13.34 -13.16
N THR A 321 -3.85 13.61 -13.28
CA THR A 321 -2.90 12.67 -13.86
C THR A 321 -2.36 11.73 -12.78
N ILE A 322 -2.61 10.44 -12.93
CA ILE A 322 -2.11 9.40 -12.03
C ILE A 322 -1.07 8.55 -12.78
N VAL A 323 0.06 8.31 -12.12
CA VAL A 323 1.01 7.25 -12.48
C VAL A 323 0.61 6.00 -11.69
N THR A 324 0.38 4.88 -12.36
CA THR A 324 0.00 3.61 -11.71
C THR A 324 1.18 2.65 -11.70
N THR A 325 1.59 2.20 -10.52
CA THR A 325 2.55 1.09 -10.41
C THR A 325 1.83 -0.23 -10.60
N THR A 326 2.40 -1.12 -11.41
CA THR A 326 1.88 -2.48 -11.57
C THR A 326 2.97 -3.43 -12.07
N LEU A 327 2.87 -4.71 -11.66
CA LEU A 327 3.69 -5.80 -12.17
C LEU A 327 2.87 -6.65 -13.14
N ASN A 328 3.51 -7.32 -14.10
CA ASN A 328 2.84 -8.18 -15.09
C ASN A 328 2.53 -9.60 -14.57
N LEU A 329 2.19 -9.73 -13.28
CA LEU A 329 1.98 -11.01 -12.61
C LEU A 329 0.72 -11.71 -13.14
N ASN A 330 0.90 -12.83 -13.84
CA ASN A 330 -0.19 -13.58 -14.48
C ASN A 330 -1.05 -12.77 -15.47
N GLY A 331 -0.57 -11.62 -15.98
CA GLY A 331 -1.28 -10.82 -16.97
C GLY A 331 -0.48 -9.58 -17.42
N PRO A 332 -0.70 -9.06 -18.63
CA PRO A 332 0.06 -7.96 -19.23
C PRO A 332 -0.42 -6.59 -18.71
N PHE A 333 -0.39 -6.38 -17.40
CA PHE A 333 -0.96 -5.18 -16.76
C PHE A 333 -0.37 -3.88 -17.31
N ASN A 334 0.96 -3.76 -17.41
CA ASN A 334 1.59 -2.53 -17.91
C ASN A 334 1.14 -2.19 -19.34
N ASN A 335 1.03 -3.19 -20.22
CA ASN A 335 0.50 -3.00 -21.57
C ASN A 335 -0.99 -2.60 -21.53
N PHE A 336 -1.80 -3.26 -20.69
CA PHE A 336 -3.24 -2.95 -20.56
C PHE A 336 -3.49 -1.52 -20.05
N VAL A 337 -2.69 -1.07 -19.08
CA VAL A 337 -2.70 0.29 -18.55
C VAL A 337 -2.28 1.29 -19.63
N ALA A 338 -1.23 1.00 -20.42
CA ALA A 338 -0.79 1.83 -21.53
C ALA A 338 -1.84 1.97 -22.65
N ILE A 339 -2.45 0.87 -23.12
CA ILE A 339 -3.44 0.93 -24.21
C ILE A 339 -4.74 1.65 -23.81
N ARG A 340 -5.04 1.76 -22.50
CA ARG A 340 -6.14 2.60 -22.00
C ARG A 340 -5.82 4.11 -22.08
N GLY A 341 -4.56 4.49 -22.32
CA GLY A 341 -4.12 5.87 -22.40
C GLY A 341 -3.84 6.52 -21.04
N VAL A 342 -3.43 5.74 -20.04
CA VAL A 342 -2.94 6.20 -18.72
C VAL A 342 -1.50 5.71 -18.50
N VAL A 343 -0.81 6.19 -17.45
CA VAL A 343 0.65 6.02 -17.31
C VAL A 343 0.98 4.81 -16.43
N PRO A 344 1.48 3.69 -16.99
CA PRO A 344 2.05 2.60 -16.19
C PRO A 344 3.46 2.95 -15.69
N LEU A 345 3.84 2.35 -14.57
CA LEU A 345 5.19 2.35 -14.04
C LEU A 345 5.52 0.94 -13.54
N TYR A 346 6.41 0.25 -14.27
CA TYR A 346 6.76 -1.13 -13.97
C TYR A 346 7.79 -1.17 -12.84
N MET A 347 7.34 -1.49 -11.63
CA MET A 347 8.18 -1.61 -10.43
C MET A 347 7.49 -2.42 -9.32
N THR A 348 8.28 -2.97 -8.40
CA THR A 348 7.78 -3.53 -7.14
C THR A 348 7.50 -2.43 -6.09
N VAL A 349 6.77 -2.78 -5.03
CA VAL A 349 6.60 -1.93 -3.85
C VAL A 349 7.86 -1.84 -2.97
N SER A 350 8.86 -2.70 -3.21
CA SER A 350 10.13 -2.71 -2.48
C SER A 350 11.13 -1.68 -3.06
N GLN A 351 10.91 -1.20 -4.28
CA GLN A 351 11.71 -0.12 -4.86
C GLN A 351 11.34 1.23 -4.24
N ARG A 352 12.36 2.01 -3.86
CA ARG A 352 12.19 3.44 -3.53
C ARG A 352 11.52 4.17 -4.71
N LEU A 353 10.44 4.89 -4.41
CA LEU A 353 9.59 5.57 -5.37
C LEU A 353 10.38 6.69 -6.09
N PRO A 354 10.51 6.67 -7.44
CA PRO A 354 11.42 7.54 -8.19
C PRO A 354 10.86 8.95 -8.43
N PHE A 355 10.04 9.45 -7.50
CA PHE A 355 9.57 10.84 -7.49
C PHE A 355 10.47 11.68 -6.59
N PHE A 356 10.59 12.96 -6.91
CA PHE A 356 11.31 13.90 -6.05
C PHE A 356 10.45 14.26 -4.83
N ASP A 357 11.12 14.72 -3.77
CA ASP A 357 10.50 14.98 -2.48
C ASP A 357 9.45 16.10 -2.57
N ASN A 358 8.34 15.91 -1.87
CA ASN A 358 7.21 16.84 -1.77
C ASN A 358 6.60 17.23 -3.14
N THR A 359 6.53 16.31 -4.09
CA THR A 359 6.03 16.60 -5.46
C THR A 359 4.59 16.17 -5.74
N LEU A 360 4.06 15.10 -5.16
CA LEU A 360 2.72 14.60 -5.50
C LEU A 360 1.60 15.22 -4.66
N ASP A 361 0.42 15.43 -5.25
CA ASP A 361 -0.76 15.96 -4.55
C ASP A 361 -1.55 14.83 -3.83
N ILE A 362 -1.53 13.61 -4.39
CA ILE A 362 -2.17 12.41 -3.81
C ILE A 362 -1.34 11.14 -4.05
N VAL A 363 -1.33 10.23 -3.07
CA VAL A 363 -0.91 8.83 -3.23
C VAL A 363 -2.10 7.96 -2.84
N HIS A 364 -2.50 7.06 -3.73
CA HIS A 364 -3.52 6.04 -3.51
C HIS A 364 -2.84 4.65 -3.42
N SER A 365 -3.41 3.76 -2.62
CA SER A 365 -3.02 2.36 -2.55
C SER A 365 -4.25 1.53 -2.28
N MET A 366 -4.51 0.50 -3.09
CA MET A 366 -5.58 -0.47 -2.82
C MET A 366 -5.08 -1.91 -2.88
N HIS A 367 -5.35 -2.67 -1.81
CA HIS A 367 -4.99 -4.08 -1.60
C HIS A 367 -3.48 -4.45 -1.62
N VAL A 368 -2.63 -3.75 -2.38
CA VAL A 368 -1.19 -4.08 -2.50
C VAL A 368 -0.44 -3.89 -1.18
N LEU A 369 -0.73 -2.82 -0.43
CA LEU A 369 -0.24 -2.64 0.92
C LEU A 369 -1.16 -3.39 1.88
N SER A 370 -0.62 -4.39 2.56
CA SER A 370 -1.32 -5.32 3.43
C SER A 370 -0.32 -6.22 4.18
N ASN A 371 -0.83 -7.13 5.02
CA ASN A 371 -0.03 -7.93 5.95
C ASN A 371 0.92 -9.01 5.34
N TRP A 372 1.04 -9.11 4.02
CA TRP A 372 2.09 -9.93 3.38
C TRP A 372 3.44 -9.21 3.34
N ILE A 373 3.46 -7.88 3.47
CA ILE A 373 4.68 -7.08 3.55
C ILE A 373 5.22 -7.14 4.99
N PRO A 374 6.52 -7.44 5.21
CA PRO A 374 7.14 -7.37 6.53
C PRO A 374 6.99 -5.97 7.16
N ASN A 375 6.71 -5.92 8.46
CA ASN A 375 6.36 -4.67 9.16
C ASN A 375 7.38 -3.54 8.94
N ASP A 376 8.68 -3.84 9.10
CA ASP A 376 9.75 -2.86 8.95
C ASP A 376 9.81 -2.30 7.51
N THR A 377 9.64 -3.18 6.51
CA THR A 377 9.54 -2.80 5.09
C THR A 377 8.32 -1.93 4.82
N LEU A 378 7.16 -2.25 5.42
CA LEU A 378 5.94 -1.47 5.30
C LEU A 378 6.10 -0.08 5.93
N GLU A 379 6.79 0.04 7.06
CA GLU A 379 7.12 1.33 7.68
C GLU A 379 8.04 2.16 6.77
N PHE A 380 9.09 1.57 6.18
CA PHE A 380 9.91 2.26 5.18
C PHE A 380 9.10 2.73 3.96
N ILE A 381 8.16 1.93 3.47
CA ILE A 381 7.25 2.32 2.39
C ILE A 381 6.40 3.53 2.80
N PHE A 382 5.85 3.55 4.02
CA PHE A 382 5.08 4.69 4.51
C PHE A 382 5.90 5.98 4.63
N TYR A 383 7.17 5.91 5.07
CA TYR A 383 8.06 7.08 5.04
C TYR A 383 8.46 7.51 3.62
N ASP A 384 8.54 6.59 2.66
CA ASP A 384 8.79 6.95 1.26
C ASP A 384 7.56 7.58 0.59
N ILE A 385 6.36 7.16 0.99
CA ILE A 385 5.07 7.81 0.64
C ILE A 385 5.00 9.22 1.25
N ASP A 386 5.39 9.40 2.52
CA ASP A 386 5.52 10.75 3.10
C ASP A 386 6.43 11.61 2.24
N ARG A 387 7.66 11.12 1.99
CA ARG A 387 8.68 11.88 1.28
C ARG A 387 8.17 12.44 -0.04
N ILE A 388 7.46 11.65 -0.85
CA ILE A 388 6.99 12.11 -2.18
C ILE A 388 5.72 12.96 -2.11
N LEU A 389 4.91 12.83 -1.05
CA LEU A 389 3.74 13.68 -0.80
C LEU A 389 4.16 15.10 -0.41
N ARG A 390 3.57 16.09 -1.07
CA ARG A 390 3.75 17.50 -0.67
C ARG A 390 3.03 17.81 0.65
N PRO A 391 3.44 18.86 1.40
CA PRO A 391 2.70 19.34 2.56
C PRO A 391 1.24 19.63 2.20
N GLY A 392 0.29 19.10 2.98
CA GLY A 392 -1.14 19.15 2.69
C GLY A 392 -1.61 18.23 1.54
N GLY A 393 -0.76 17.36 1.01
CA GLY A 393 -1.13 16.28 0.08
C GLY A 393 -1.85 15.14 0.79
N LEU A 394 -2.56 14.30 0.04
CA LEU A 394 -3.38 13.21 0.58
C LEU A 394 -2.71 11.84 0.41
N PHE A 395 -2.66 11.04 1.47
CA PHE A 395 -2.50 9.59 1.39
C PHE A 395 -3.89 8.95 1.54
N TRP A 396 -4.37 8.32 0.47
CA TRP A 396 -5.58 7.52 0.47
C TRP A 396 -5.19 6.04 0.51
N LEU A 397 -5.31 5.46 1.71
CA LEU A 397 -5.17 4.03 1.93
C LEU A 397 -6.57 3.40 1.78
N ASP A 398 -6.81 2.67 0.69
CA ASP A 398 -8.11 2.04 0.40
C ASP A 398 -8.04 0.54 0.68
N ARG A 399 -8.85 0.05 1.64
CA ARG A 399 -9.01 -1.38 1.93
C ARG A 399 -7.67 -2.11 2.11
N PHE A 400 -6.76 -1.51 2.90
CA PHE A 400 -5.60 -2.22 3.47
C PHE A 400 -6.11 -3.38 4.32
N PHE A 401 -5.66 -4.60 4.07
CA PHE A 401 -6.14 -5.77 4.79
C PHE A 401 -5.10 -6.35 5.74
N CYS A 402 -5.59 -6.83 6.89
CA CYS A 402 -4.83 -7.57 7.88
C CYS A 402 -5.74 -8.49 8.70
N VAL A 403 -5.16 -9.38 9.51
CA VAL A 403 -5.91 -10.08 10.56
C VAL A 403 -6.20 -9.11 11.70
N LYS A 404 -7.38 -9.17 12.32
CA LYS A 404 -7.84 -8.26 13.39
C LYS A 404 -6.85 -8.13 14.56
N SER A 405 -6.15 -9.21 14.91
CA SER A 405 -5.11 -9.19 15.96
C SER A 405 -3.93 -8.24 15.62
N GLN A 406 -3.64 -8.04 14.33
CA GLN A 406 -2.56 -7.19 13.83
C GLN A 406 -2.94 -5.69 13.78
N LEU A 407 -4.20 -5.32 14.04
CA LEU A 407 -4.61 -3.91 14.14
C LEU A 407 -3.78 -3.17 15.22
N THR A 408 -3.41 -3.87 16.29
CA THR A 408 -2.51 -3.35 17.34
C THR A 408 -1.11 -2.98 16.83
N THR A 409 -0.70 -3.50 15.67
CA THR A 409 0.58 -3.20 15.01
C THR A 409 0.41 -2.10 13.95
N TYR A 410 -0.60 -2.22 13.08
CA TYR A 410 -0.75 -1.30 11.94
C TYR A 410 -1.38 0.05 12.30
N LEU A 411 -2.26 0.12 13.30
CA LEU A 411 -2.85 1.39 13.73
C LEU A 411 -1.79 2.36 14.29
N PRO A 412 -0.90 1.96 15.24
CA PRO A 412 0.16 2.84 15.71
C PRO A 412 1.17 3.23 14.61
N MET A 413 1.47 2.31 13.69
CA MET A 413 2.37 2.58 12.55
C MET A 413 1.84 3.71 11.66
N LEU A 414 0.55 3.69 11.32
CA LEU A 414 -0.09 4.78 10.56
C LEU A 414 -0.22 6.07 11.38
N GLU A 415 -0.44 5.97 12.70
CA GLU A 415 -0.47 7.12 13.60
C GLU A 415 0.92 7.74 13.87
N ASN A 416 2.01 7.03 13.58
CA ASN A 416 3.36 7.56 13.68
C ASN A 416 3.72 8.57 12.60
N LEU A 417 3.01 8.55 11.46
CA LEU A 417 3.11 9.58 10.42
C LEU A 417 2.63 10.97 10.89
N LYS A 418 1.83 11.04 11.97
CA LYS A 418 1.21 12.28 12.51
C LYS A 418 0.35 13.05 11.49
N TYR A 419 -0.17 12.37 10.48
CA TYR A 419 -1.07 12.96 9.49
C TYR A 419 -2.43 13.31 10.10
N THR A 420 -3.08 14.34 9.56
CA THR A 420 -4.46 14.67 9.92
C THR A 420 -5.41 13.64 9.31
N LYS A 421 -6.18 12.94 10.14
CA LYS A 421 -7.21 11.99 9.70
C LYS A 421 -8.42 12.77 9.16
N LEU A 422 -8.65 12.74 7.84
CA LEU A 422 -9.81 13.38 7.20
C LEU A 422 -11.02 12.43 7.14
N ARG A 423 -10.75 11.14 6.87
CA ARG A 423 -11.68 10.03 7.07
C ARG A 423 -10.91 8.80 7.53
N TRP A 424 -11.49 8.00 8.42
CA TRP A 424 -10.88 6.79 8.95
C TRP A 424 -11.96 5.79 9.29
N GLU A 425 -11.93 4.61 8.67
CA GLU A 425 -12.92 3.55 8.85
C GLU A 425 -12.24 2.20 8.97
N ILE A 426 -12.73 1.36 9.88
CA ILE A 426 -12.31 -0.04 10.03
C ILE A 426 -13.55 -0.91 9.87
N GLY A 427 -13.48 -1.91 9.02
CA GLY A 427 -14.62 -2.79 8.73
C GLY A 427 -14.20 -4.23 8.49
N ASP A 428 -15.11 -5.16 8.70
CA ASP A 428 -14.82 -6.59 8.55
C ASP A 428 -14.59 -6.98 7.08
N LYS A 429 -13.58 -7.82 6.86
CA LYS A 429 -13.28 -8.43 5.57
C LYS A 429 -13.90 -9.83 5.54
N LEU A 430 -15.03 -9.97 4.83
CA LEU A 430 -15.91 -11.15 4.88
C LEU A 430 -15.90 -12.01 3.60
N ASP A 431 -15.15 -11.62 2.57
CA ASP A 431 -15.05 -12.33 1.28
C ASP A 431 -14.42 -13.73 1.39
N ARG A 432 -13.60 -13.97 2.43
CA ARG A 432 -13.04 -15.29 2.76
C ARG A 432 -13.76 -15.99 3.92
N GLY A 433 -14.89 -15.45 4.40
CA GLY A 433 -15.62 -15.93 5.57
C GLY A 433 -15.21 -15.26 6.89
N PRO A 434 -16.15 -15.09 7.84
CA PRO A 434 -15.89 -14.42 9.13
C PRO A 434 -14.90 -15.17 10.03
N GLU A 435 -14.69 -16.47 9.81
CA GLU A 435 -13.73 -17.31 10.54
C GLU A 435 -12.28 -16.83 10.36
N MET A 436 -11.96 -16.17 9.25
CA MET A 436 -10.61 -15.67 8.96
C MET A 436 -10.21 -14.49 9.85
N GLN A 437 -11.18 -13.85 10.54
CA GLN A 437 -10.95 -12.68 11.40
C GLN A 437 -10.16 -11.57 10.70
N GLU A 438 -10.37 -11.39 9.40
CA GLU A 438 -9.74 -10.34 8.61
C GLU A 438 -10.51 -9.00 8.75
N ALA A 439 -9.80 -7.88 8.63
CA ALA A 439 -10.36 -6.54 8.62
C ALA A 439 -9.72 -5.69 7.52
N TYR A 440 -10.50 -4.71 7.04
CA TYR A 440 -10.05 -3.61 6.19
C TYR A 440 -9.86 -2.34 7.03
N ILE A 441 -8.75 -1.64 6.79
CA ILE A 441 -8.55 -0.25 7.16
C ILE A 441 -8.69 0.58 5.86
N SER A 442 -9.60 1.55 5.87
CA SER A 442 -9.66 2.60 4.84
C SER A 442 -9.46 3.97 5.49
N ALA A 443 -8.53 4.77 4.97
CA ALA A 443 -8.22 6.08 5.52
C ALA A 443 -7.87 7.11 4.44
N VAL A 444 -8.33 8.35 4.63
CA VAL A 444 -7.85 9.53 3.92
C VAL A 444 -7.08 10.37 4.94
N LEU A 445 -5.76 10.46 4.73
CA LEU A 445 -4.83 11.09 5.64
C LEU A 445 -4.16 12.27 4.93
N MET A 446 -4.10 13.43 5.57
CA MET A 446 -3.45 14.61 5.01
C MET A 446 -2.09 14.86 5.67
N LYS A 447 -1.03 14.97 4.84
CA LYS A 447 0.31 15.32 5.30
C LYS A 447 0.29 16.70 5.98
N PRO A 448 0.85 16.88 7.20
CA PRO A 448 0.85 18.16 7.88
C PRO A 448 1.51 19.28 7.05
N THR A 449 1.00 20.50 7.19
CA THR A 449 1.66 21.70 6.68
C THR A 449 2.57 22.32 7.73
N GLU A 450 3.43 23.25 7.33
CA GLU A 450 4.27 24.01 8.28
C GLU A 450 3.43 24.76 9.33
N ARG A 451 2.21 25.20 8.96
CA ARG A 451 1.26 25.82 9.89
C ARG A 451 0.82 24.85 10.97
N ASP A 452 0.56 23.60 10.61
CA ASP A 452 0.11 22.55 11.54
C ASP A 452 1.27 22.13 12.47
N ALA A 453 2.49 22.02 11.93
CA ALA A 453 3.69 21.79 12.72
C ALA A 453 3.95 22.91 13.75
N ARG A 454 3.82 24.18 13.33
CA ARG A 454 3.91 25.34 14.24
C ARG A 454 2.83 25.32 15.33
N LEU A 455 1.58 24.98 14.98
CA LEU A 455 0.48 24.83 15.94
C LEU A 455 0.71 23.69 16.93
N SER A 456 1.22 22.54 16.47
CA SER A 456 1.57 21.41 17.32
C SER A 456 2.67 21.78 18.32
N ASN A 457 3.73 22.46 17.87
CA ASN A 457 4.81 22.94 18.73
C ASN A 457 4.32 23.99 19.74
N LEU A 458 3.39 24.87 19.36
CA LEU A 458 2.74 25.83 20.27
C LEU A 458 1.92 25.12 21.36
N ILE A 459 1.11 24.12 20.99
CA ILE A 459 0.30 23.34 21.94
C ILE A 459 1.21 22.53 22.89
N SER A 460 2.23 21.88 22.35
CA SER A 460 3.22 21.12 23.15
C SER A 460 3.98 22.03 24.11
N GLY A 461 4.45 23.20 23.65
CA GLY A 461 5.12 24.19 24.49
C GLY A 461 4.22 24.76 25.59
N VAL A 462 2.94 25.01 25.30
CA VAL A 462 1.95 25.42 26.32
C VAL A 462 1.68 24.29 27.33
N LEU A 463 1.63 23.03 26.88
CA LEU A 463 1.44 21.88 27.78
C LEU A 463 2.63 21.69 28.72
N VAL A 464 3.87 21.81 28.21
CA VAL A 464 5.09 21.81 29.04
C VAL A 464 5.06 22.96 30.06
N LEU A 465 4.74 24.18 29.62
CA LEU A 465 4.60 25.33 30.54
C LEU A 465 3.51 25.14 31.60
N MET A 466 2.40 24.45 31.29
CA MET A 466 1.36 24.13 32.28
C MET A 466 1.78 23.03 33.26
N VAL A 467 2.59 22.06 32.83
CA VAL A 467 3.17 21.04 33.72
C VAL A 467 4.21 21.67 34.65
N ASP A 468 5.09 22.53 34.13
CA ASP A 468 6.06 23.28 34.95
C ASP A 468 5.38 24.23 35.94
N TYR A 469 4.29 24.91 35.56
CA TYR A 469 3.50 25.72 36.49
C TYR A 469 2.79 24.90 37.59
N SER A 470 2.57 23.60 37.35
CA SER A 470 1.98 22.67 38.32
C SER A 470 3.02 22.04 39.26
N TYR A 471 4.31 22.13 38.93
CA TYR A 471 5.43 21.56 39.70
C TYR A 471 6.58 22.57 39.92
N GLY A 472 6.23 23.81 40.27
CA GLY A 472 7.15 24.85 40.77
C GLY A 472 7.15 24.94 42.31
N PRO A 473 8.27 25.28 42.98
CA PRO A 473 8.49 24.89 44.38
C PRO A 473 7.77 25.77 45.42
N PHE A 474 7.01 25.13 46.31
CA PHE A 474 6.36 25.79 47.47
C PHE A 474 6.99 25.39 48.82
N LEU A 475 8.31 25.16 48.87
CA LEU A 475 9.03 24.83 50.11
C LEU A 475 10.44 25.44 50.20
N GLU A 476 10.55 26.75 50.36
CA GLU A 476 11.63 27.31 51.20
C GLU A 476 11.29 28.73 51.69
N GLY A 477 11.31 28.95 53.02
CA GLY A 477 10.96 30.29 53.53
C GLY A 477 10.58 30.47 55.00
N ARG A 478 11.03 29.65 55.96
CA ARG A 478 10.90 30.00 57.40
C ARG A 478 11.94 29.34 58.33
N ARG A 479 13.18 29.87 58.30
CA ARG A 479 14.10 29.72 59.44
C ARG A 479 13.50 30.42 60.66
N ARG A 480 13.13 29.67 61.70
CA ARG A 480 13.00 30.21 63.06
C ARG A 480 14.38 30.26 63.70
N ARG A 481 14.63 31.30 64.50
CA ARG A 481 15.76 31.33 65.44
C ARG A 481 15.40 30.45 66.63
N HIS A 482 16.24 29.45 66.93
CA HIS A 482 16.94 29.39 68.21
C HIS A 482 18.15 28.46 68.12
#